data_AF-A0A2S9FFE7-F1
#
_entry.id   AF-A0A2S9FFE7-F1
#
_cell.length_a   1.000
_cell.length_b   1.000
_cell.length_c   1.000
_cell.angle_alpha   90.00
_cell.angle_beta   90.00
_cell.angle_gamma   90.00
#
_symmetry.space_group_name_H-M   'P 1'
#
loop_
_entity.id
_entity.type
_entity.pdbx_description
1 polymer ?
#
loop_
_entity_poly.entity_id
_entity_poly.type
_entity_poly.pdbx_seq_one_letter_code
_entity_poly.pdbx_strand_id
1 'polypeptide(L)'
;REPVQADLTGGLAEANLDLSELATKAREDAAAAPADVVDDEESADHTIAALPSPPRPATPAPAPEWADLDVDPADLVVIVGGAELGPYGSSRTRFEMEVDNELSAAGVLELAWTTGLIKWEDDPRPGWYDTESGDLVEEADLVERYHDVVVERVGIREFVGDAAIDPDHSAPLLVSVFLDKDFTFVVSSEADARAFVEFDPEHTVISPVPDSTDWTVIRKAGTEIRVPRKSKLSRTVGAQIPTGFDPQVWGITPDMANSIDRVALWNLVATVDAFLSAGFSPT
;
A
#
# COMPACT_ATOMS: atom_id res chain seq x y z
N ARG A 1 28.86 13.86 56.70
CA ARG A 1 28.79 14.84 55.60
C ARG A 1 27.37 15.34 55.57
N GLU A 2 27.16 16.64 55.73
CA GLU A 2 25.82 17.23 55.66
C GLU A 2 25.46 17.58 54.21
N PRO A 3 24.16 17.63 53.86
CA PRO A 3 23.70 17.97 52.52
C PRO A 3 24.11 19.38 52.12
N VAL A 4 24.57 19.54 50.88
CA VAL A 4 24.86 20.86 50.31
C VAL A 4 23.57 21.48 49.81
N GLN A 5 23.19 22.62 50.38
CA GLN A 5 22.11 23.46 49.86
C GLN A 5 22.75 24.54 48.98
N ALA A 6 22.62 24.38 47.67
CA ALA A 6 23.07 25.37 46.69
C ALA A 6 21.86 26.16 46.18
N ASP A 7 21.94 27.49 46.28
CA ASP A 7 20.94 28.39 45.71
C ASP A 7 21.26 28.64 44.23
N LEU A 8 20.33 28.25 43.36
CA LEU A 8 20.39 28.42 41.91
C LEU A 8 19.30 29.39 41.40
N THR A 9 18.69 30.17 42.29
CA THR A 9 17.58 31.08 41.95
C THR A 9 18.01 32.28 41.09
N GLY A 10 19.31 32.48 40.86
CA GLY A 10 19.81 33.49 39.92
C GLY A 10 19.52 34.94 40.31
N GLY A 11 19.36 35.23 41.61
CA GLY A 11 19.01 36.55 42.14
C GLY A 11 17.51 36.79 42.30
N LEU A 12 16.66 35.84 41.90
CA LEU A 12 15.19 35.96 42.03
C LEU A 12 14.73 35.89 43.50
N ALA A 13 15.49 35.23 44.38
CA ALA A 13 15.18 35.18 45.81
C ALA A 13 15.29 36.54 46.52
N GLU A 14 16.08 37.48 45.96
CA GLU A 14 16.26 38.84 46.48
C GLU A 14 15.40 39.88 45.74
N ALA A 15 14.75 39.48 44.64
CA ALA A 15 13.88 40.36 43.86
C ALA A 15 12.55 40.55 44.60
N ASN A 16 12.20 41.80 44.90
CA ASN A 16 10.95 42.15 45.59
C ASN A 16 9.78 42.18 44.60
N LEU A 17 9.49 41.03 43.99
CA LEU A 17 8.56 40.83 42.90
C LEU A 17 7.61 39.68 43.22
N ASP A 18 6.30 39.90 43.08
CA ASP A 18 5.31 38.82 43.18
C ASP A 18 5.15 38.14 41.81
N LEU A 19 5.57 36.89 41.71
CA LEU A 19 5.52 36.11 40.47
C LEU A 19 4.10 35.91 39.97
N SER A 20 3.11 35.86 40.86
CA SER A 20 1.71 35.71 40.48
C SER A 20 1.13 37.01 39.92
N GLU A 21 1.53 38.15 40.46
CA GLU A 21 1.17 39.47 39.95
C GLU A 21 1.83 39.73 38.59
N LEU A 22 3.12 39.40 38.45
CA LEU A 22 3.84 39.47 37.18
C LEU A 22 3.24 38.55 36.11
N ALA A 23 2.83 37.33 36.48
CA ALA A 23 2.17 36.41 35.56
C ALA A 23 0.79 36.93 35.11
N THR A 24 0.05 37.56 36.02
CA THR A 24 -1.25 38.18 35.70
C THR A 24 -1.05 39.37 34.79
N LYS A 25 -0.11 40.26 35.12
CA LYS A 25 0.24 41.42 34.32
C LYS A 25 0.78 41.04 32.94
N ALA A 26 1.61 40.00 32.84
CA ALA A 26 2.09 39.51 31.55
C ALA A 26 0.95 38.93 30.68
N ARG A 27 -0.06 38.28 31.28
CA ARG A 27 -1.26 37.83 30.55
C ARG A 27 -2.13 38.98 30.11
N GLU A 28 -2.30 39.98 30.97
CA GLU A 28 -3.06 41.20 30.65
C GLU A 28 -2.36 42.02 29.57
N ASP A 29 -1.04 42.20 29.66
CA ASP A 29 -0.22 42.88 28.65
C ASP A 29 -0.21 42.09 27.33
N ALA A 30 -0.20 40.76 27.36
CA ALA A 30 -0.30 39.94 26.15
C ALA A 30 -1.71 39.95 25.53
N ALA A 31 -2.76 40.11 26.33
CA ALA A 31 -4.14 40.24 25.86
C ALA A 31 -4.49 41.67 25.41
N ALA A 32 -3.80 42.67 25.96
CA ALA A 32 -3.95 44.10 25.65
C ALA A 32 -2.97 44.57 24.56
N ALA A 33 -1.88 43.83 24.32
CA ALA A 33 -1.14 43.94 23.09
C ALA A 33 -2.17 43.77 21.96
N PRO A 34 -2.22 44.68 20.97
CA PRO A 34 -2.97 44.36 19.77
C PRO A 34 -2.44 43.00 19.33
N ALA A 35 -3.34 42.04 19.12
CA ALA A 35 -2.95 40.94 18.24
C ALA A 35 -2.32 41.64 17.05
N ASP A 36 -1.09 41.26 16.68
CA ASP A 36 -0.66 41.48 15.32
C ASP A 36 -1.71 40.72 14.51
N VAL A 37 -2.81 41.41 14.19
CA VAL A 37 -3.53 41.21 12.96
C VAL A 37 -2.49 41.64 11.94
N VAL A 38 -1.52 40.75 11.71
CA VAL A 38 -0.98 40.59 10.38
C VAL A 38 -2.22 40.58 9.52
N ASP A 39 -2.32 41.64 8.73
CA ASP A 39 -3.43 41.95 7.86
C ASP A 39 -3.47 40.86 6.77
N ASP A 40 -3.81 39.63 7.18
CA ASP A 40 -3.99 38.50 6.30
C ASP A 40 -5.23 38.74 5.43
N GLU A 41 -6.17 39.61 5.88
CA GLU A 41 -7.36 40.01 5.12
C GLU A 41 -7.00 40.82 3.86
N GLU A 42 -6.04 41.76 3.90
CA GLU A 42 -5.57 42.45 2.67
C GLU A 42 -4.79 41.51 1.72
N SER A 43 -4.11 40.49 2.26
CA SER A 43 -3.33 39.55 1.44
C SER A 43 -4.19 38.49 0.74
N ALA A 44 -5.29 38.04 1.38
CA ALA A 44 -6.16 37.00 0.85
C ALA A 44 -6.86 37.40 -0.47
N ASP A 45 -7.23 38.67 -0.62
CA ASP A 45 -7.94 39.21 -1.79
C ASP A 45 -7.10 39.19 -3.10
N HIS A 46 -5.80 38.87 -3.02
CA HIS A 46 -4.88 38.82 -4.16
C HIS A 46 -4.10 37.50 -4.30
N THR A 47 -4.54 36.43 -3.64
CA THR A 47 -3.92 35.11 -3.79
C THR A 47 -4.59 34.29 -4.89
N ILE A 48 -3.79 33.46 -5.57
CA ILE A 48 -4.28 32.43 -6.50
C ILE A 48 -3.80 31.08 -6.01
N ALA A 49 -4.62 30.04 -6.17
CA ALA A 49 -4.26 28.69 -5.78
C ALA A 49 -3.03 28.21 -6.56
N ALA A 50 -2.10 27.56 -5.85
CA ALA A 50 -0.96 26.92 -6.50
C ALA A 50 -1.43 25.64 -7.20
N LEU A 51 -1.12 25.52 -8.49
CA LEU A 51 -1.40 24.32 -9.27
C LEU A 51 -0.15 23.44 -9.37
N PRO A 52 -0.31 22.11 -9.53
CA PRO A 52 0.80 21.23 -9.86
C PRO A 52 1.60 21.74 -11.06
N SER A 53 2.93 21.64 -10.97
CA SER A 53 3.80 22.09 -12.05
C SER A 53 3.64 21.22 -13.31
N PRO A 54 3.71 21.80 -14.52
CA PRO A 54 3.75 21.00 -15.73
C PRO A 54 5.02 20.13 -15.78
N PRO A 55 5.02 19.03 -16.55
CA PRO A 55 6.18 18.16 -16.69
C PRO A 55 7.36 18.95 -17.26
N ARG A 56 8.50 18.92 -16.56
CA ARG A 56 9.74 19.59 -16.96
C ARG A 56 10.85 18.54 -17.10
N PRO A 57 11.78 18.71 -18.06
CA PRO A 57 12.96 17.85 -18.15
C PRO A 57 13.76 17.89 -16.85
N ALA A 58 14.25 16.73 -16.41
CA ALA A 58 15.17 16.66 -15.29
C ALA A 58 16.43 17.50 -15.58
N THR A 59 16.91 18.22 -14.58
CA THR A 59 18.19 18.94 -14.67
C THR A 59 19.27 18.04 -14.06
N PRO A 60 20.08 17.34 -14.87
CA PRO A 60 21.11 16.46 -14.33
C PRO A 60 22.22 17.29 -13.68
N ALA A 61 23.00 16.64 -12.81
CA ALA A 61 24.25 17.22 -12.33
C ALA A 61 25.19 17.52 -13.52
N PRO A 62 26.06 18.53 -13.41
CA PRO A 62 27.04 18.84 -14.44
C PRO A 62 27.87 17.60 -14.80
N ALA A 63 28.02 17.33 -16.11
CA ALA A 63 28.84 16.22 -16.57
C ALA A 63 30.30 16.46 -16.19
N PRO A 64 31.01 15.46 -15.63
CA PRO A 64 32.43 15.58 -15.36
C PRO A 64 33.23 15.59 -16.68
N GLU A 65 34.40 16.22 -16.66
CA GLU A 65 35.31 16.26 -17.80
C GLU A 65 36.25 15.06 -17.80
N TRP A 66 36.37 14.38 -18.95
CA TRP A 66 37.33 13.31 -19.20
C TRP A 66 37.81 13.35 -20.65
N ALA A 67 38.88 12.61 -20.95
CA ALA A 67 39.42 12.53 -22.31
C ALA A 67 38.56 11.67 -23.24
N ASP A 68 38.69 11.88 -24.55
CA ASP A 68 38.03 11.05 -25.56
C ASP A 68 38.42 9.56 -25.42
N LEU A 69 37.48 8.68 -25.75
CA LEU A 69 37.66 7.23 -25.68
C LEU A 69 37.89 6.66 -27.09
N ASP A 70 38.91 5.83 -27.24
CA ASP A 70 39.23 5.12 -28.49
C ASP A 70 38.36 3.86 -28.72
N VAL A 71 37.19 3.77 -28.08
CA VAL A 71 36.31 2.61 -28.12
C VAL A 71 35.22 2.81 -29.18
N ASP A 72 34.96 1.78 -29.99
CA ASP A 72 33.83 1.79 -30.94
C ASP A 72 32.50 1.73 -30.17
N PRO A 73 31.54 2.64 -30.41
CA PRO A 73 30.20 2.54 -29.82
C PRO A 73 29.48 1.22 -30.07
N ALA A 74 29.82 0.48 -31.13
CA ALA A 74 29.30 -0.86 -31.38
C ALA A 74 29.71 -1.89 -30.31
N ASP A 75 30.80 -1.63 -29.60
CA ASP A 75 31.30 -2.45 -28.49
C ASP A 75 30.75 -2.00 -27.12
N LEU A 76 29.84 -1.00 -27.11
CA LEU A 76 29.24 -0.45 -25.89
C LEU A 76 27.78 -0.92 -25.73
N VAL A 77 27.51 -1.65 -24.67
CA VAL A 77 26.14 -1.96 -24.23
C VAL A 77 25.66 -0.84 -23.31
N VAL A 78 24.56 -0.18 -23.68
CA VAL A 78 23.97 0.93 -22.91
C VAL A 78 22.59 0.54 -22.35
N ILE A 79 22.24 1.11 -21.20
CA ILE A 79 20.88 1.04 -20.66
C ILE A 79 20.09 2.22 -21.23
N VAL A 80 19.12 1.93 -22.11
CA VAL A 80 18.30 2.96 -22.77
C VAL A 80 17.03 3.28 -21.98
N GLY A 81 16.48 2.28 -21.29
CA GLY A 81 15.29 2.40 -20.48
C GLY A 81 15.29 1.37 -19.36
N GLY A 82 14.47 1.64 -18.34
CA GLY A 82 14.27 0.76 -17.21
C GLY A 82 13.14 1.31 -16.34
N ALA A 83 12.33 0.40 -15.82
CA ALA A 83 11.28 0.71 -14.88
C ALA A 83 11.13 -0.42 -13.86
N GLU A 84 10.43 -0.12 -12.77
CA GLU A 84 10.17 -1.06 -11.68
C GLU A 84 8.70 -0.94 -11.27
N LEU A 85 8.18 -2.00 -10.66
CA LEU A 85 6.96 -1.95 -9.88
C LEU A 85 7.26 -2.56 -8.51
N GLY A 86 7.26 -1.73 -7.49
CA GLY A 86 7.68 -2.08 -6.14
C GLY A 86 6.78 -1.49 -5.05
N PRO A 87 7.21 -1.53 -3.78
CA PRO A 87 6.42 -1.06 -2.64
C PRO A 87 6.02 0.42 -2.70
N TYR A 88 6.79 1.25 -3.40
CA TYR A 88 6.48 2.66 -3.65
C TYR A 88 5.88 2.91 -5.05
N GLY A 89 5.41 1.88 -5.76
CA GLY A 89 4.88 2.03 -7.11
C GLY A 89 6.01 2.00 -8.15
N SER A 90 6.11 3.05 -8.96
CA SER A 90 7.08 3.14 -10.04
C SER A 90 8.46 3.61 -9.57
N SER A 91 9.44 3.61 -10.48
CA SER A 91 10.78 4.14 -10.22
C SER A 91 10.77 5.65 -9.89
N ARG A 92 9.79 6.41 -10.41
CA ARG A 92 9.65 7.85 -10.19
C ARG A 92 9.28 8.13 -8.75
N THR A 93 8.16 7.57 -8.29
CA THR A 93 7.63 7.75 -6.94
C THR A 93 8.55 7.14 -5.89
N ARG A 94 9.20 6.02 -6.20
CA ARG A 94 10.23 5.43 -5.32
C ARG A 94 11.44 6.36 -5.16
N PHE A 95 11.94 6.95 -6.25
CA PHE A 95 13.12 7.82 -6.18
C PHE A 95 12.84 9.13 -5.44
N GLU A 96 11.66 9.74 -5.61
CA GLU A 96 11.23 10.92 -4.82
C GLU A 96 11.25 10.60 -3.31
N MET A 97 10.58 9.52 -2.91
CA MET A 97 10.55 9.09 -1.51
C MET A 97 11.93 8.68 -0.97
N GLU A 98 12.80 8.13 -1.81
CA GLU A 98 14.17 7.74 -1.43
C GLU A 98 15.08 8.96 -1.17
N VAL A 99 14.95 10.01 -1.97
CA VAL A 99 15.86 11.17 -1.94
C VAL A 99 15.33 12.28 -1.03
N ASP A 100 14.07 12.69 -1.24
CA ASP A 100 13.47 13.84 -0.58
C ASP A 100 12.60 13.44 0.62
N ASN A 101 12.30 12.13 0.76
CA ASN A 101 11.44 11.59 1.82
C ASN A 101 10.03 12.22 1.84
N GLU A 102 9.58 12.71 0.69
CA GLU A 102 8.25 13.23 0.43
C GLU A 102 7.87 12.95 -1.03
N LEU A 103 6.57 12.95 -1.33
CA LEU A 103 6.07 12.81 -2.70
C LEU A 103 5.79 14.19 -3.29
N SER A 104 6.16 14.38 -4.55
CA SER A 104 5.71 15.56 -5.30
C SER A 104 4.21 15.49 -5.58
N ALA A 105 3.60 16.61 -6.01
CA ALA A 105 2.20 16.59 -6.46
C ALA A 105 1.95 15.58 -7.60
N ALA A 106 2.94 15.38 -8.48
CA ALA A 106 2.88 14.38 -9.53
C ALA A 106 2.99 12.96 -8.96
N GLY A 107 3.84 12.74 -7.95
CA GLY A 107 3.97 11.46 -7.26
C GLY A 107 2.70 11.06 -6.50
N VAL A 108 2.07 12.01 -5.80
CA VAL A 108 0.76 11.79 -5.15
C VAL A 108 -0.31 11.46 -6.19
N LEU A 109 -0.37 12.19 -7.30
CA LEU A 109 -1.32 11.93 -8.40
C LEU A 109 -1.11 10.53 -9.01
N GLU A 110 0.13 10.15 -9.30
CA GLU A 110 0.48 8.84 -9.87
C GLU A 110 0.04 7.69 -8.94
N LEU A 111 0.33 7.79 -7.64
CA LEU A 111 -0.04 6.77 -6.67
C LEU A 111 -1.54 6.73 -6.39
N ALA A 112 -2.19 7.89 -6.29
CA ALA A 112 -3.64 7.96 -6.09
C ALA A 112 -4.38 7.32 -7.28
N TRP A 113 -3.94 7.60 -8.52
CA TRP A 113 -4.49 6.98 -9.72
C TRP A 113 -4.23 5.48 -9.75
N THR A 114 -2.99 5.06 -9.53
CA THR A 114 -2.60 3.64 -9.61
C THR A 114 -3.27 2.78 -8.54
N THR A 115 -3.57 3.36 -7.37
CA THR A 115 -4.24 2.69 -6.25
C THR A 115 -5.76 2.82 -6.25
N GLY A 116 -6.34 3.37 -7.33
CA GLY A 116 -7.77 3.48 -7.53
C GLY A 116 -8.46 4.46 -6.59
N LEU A 117 -7.74 5.43 -6.01
CA LEU A 117 -8.33 6.51 -5.22
C LEU A 117 -9.03 7.52 -6.12
N ILE A 118 -8.43 7.82 -7.27
CA ILE A 118 -8.95 8.77 -8.25
C ILE A 118 -8.99 8.14 -9.63
N LYS A 119 -9.89 8.65 -10.47
CA LYS A 119 -10.03 8.27 -11.87
C LYS A 119 -10.31 9.49 -12.73
N TRP A 120 -9.96 9.42 -14.00
CA TRP A 120 -10.34 10.46 -14.95
C TRP A 120 -11.71 10.13 -15.55
N GLU A 121 -12.61 11.12 -15.58
CA GLU A 121 -13.90 11.02 -16.27
C GLU A 121 -14.11 12.27 -17.14
N ASP A 122 -14.75 12.10 -18.30
CA ASP A 122 -15.09 13.20 -19.20
C ASP A 122 -16.46 13.82 -18.87
N ASP A 123 -17.35 13.06 -18.23
CA ASP A 123 -18.70 13.47 -17.83
C ASP A 123 -18.84 13.44 -16.30
N PRO A 124 -19.52 14.43 -15.67
CA PRO A 124 -20.18 15.59 -16.28
C PRO A 124 -19.24 16.73 -16.70
N ARG A 125 -17.99 16.72 -16.23
CA ARG A 125 -16.94 17.68 -16.60
C ARG A 125 -15.60 16.94 -16.67
N PRO A 126 -14.76 17.17 -17.70
CA PRO A 126 -13.45 16.53 -17.75
C PRO A 126 -12.58 16.88 -16.54
N GLY A 127 -12.12 15.86 -15.83
CA GLY A 127 -11.25 16.03 -14.67
C GLY A 127 -11.02 14.76 -13.87
N TRP A 128 -10.28 14.92 -12.76
CA TRP A 128 -10.08 13.87 -11.77
C TRP A 128 -11.28 13.78 -10.84
N TYR A 129 -11.78 12.56 -10.64
CA TYR A 129 -12.89 12.27 -9.74
C TYR A 129 -12.44 11.32 -8.64
N ASP A 130 -12.89 11.59 -7.42
CA ASP A 130 -12.75 10.65 -6.32
C ASP A 130 -13.56 9.38 -6.61
N THR A 131 -12.95 8.22 -6.40
CA THR A 131 -13.58 6.94 -6.75
C THR A 131 -14.69 6.54 -5.79
N GLU A 132 -14.60 6.95 -4.52
CA GLU A 132 -15.60 6.61 -3.49
C GLU A 132 -16.78 7.58 -3.52
N SER A 133 -16.52 8.89 -3.50
CA SER A 133 -17.59 9.90 -3.46
C SER A 133 -18.16 10.25 -4.84
N GLY A 134 -17.35 10.11 -5.90
CA GLY A 134 -17.71 10.56 -7.25
C GLY A 134 -17.63 12.08 -7.43
N ASP A 135 -16.98 12.80 -6.51
CA ASP A 135 -16.81 14.25 -6.59
C ASP A 135 -15.62 14.64 -7.46
N LEU A 136 -15.74 15.78 -8.15
CA LEU A 136 -14.62 16.37 -8.88
C LEU A 136 -13.54 16.84 -7.89
N VAL A 137 -12.30 16.45 -8.15
CA VAL A 137 -11.11 16.82 -7.40
C VAL A 137 -10.41 17.96 -8.14
N GLU A 138 -10.33 19.12 -7.51
CA GLU A 138 -9.54 20.25 -8.02
C GLU A 138 -8.04 19.94 -7.86
N GLU A 139 -7.23 20.26 -8.87
CA GLU A 139 -5.79 19.93 -8.87
C GLU A 139 -5.01 20.54 -7.70
N ALA A 140 -5.46 21.70 -7.20
CA ALA A 140 -4.86 22.39 -6.05
C ALA A 140 -5.02 21.59 -4.75
N ASP A 141 -6.10 20.81 -4.62
CA ASP A 141 -6.43 20.08 -3.39
C ASP A 141 -5.81 18.67 -3.37
N LEU A 142 -5.18 18.24 -4.47
CA LEU A 142 -4.78 16.86 -4.69
C LEU A 142 -3.82 16.35 -3.62
N VAL A 143 -2.79 17.14 -3.31
CA VAL A 143 -1.79 16.77 -2.30
C VAL A 143 -2.44 16.74 -0.92
N GLU A 144 -3.16 17.80 -0.55
CA GLU A 144 -3.79 17.91 0.78
C GLU A 144 -4.79 16.79 1.06
N ARG A 145 -5.54 16.35 0.03
CA ARG A 145 -6.55 15.29 0.18
C ARG A 145 -5.94 13.89 0.20
N TYR A 146 -4.95 13.62 -0.65
CA TYR A 146 -4.53 12.23 -0.91
C TYR A 146 -3.16 11.85 -0.35
N HIS A 147 -2.30 12.81 0.02
CA HIS A 147 -0.93 12.53 0.47
C HIS A 147 -0.88 11.48 1.59
N ASP A 148 -1.60 11.71 2.69
CA ASP A 148 -1.52 10.81 3.86
C ASP A 148 -2.07 9.41 3.56
N VAL A 149 -3.15 9.35 2.76
CA VAL A 149 -3.76 8.09 2.36
C VAL A 149 -2.83 7.29 1.44
N VAL A 150 -2.14 7.94 0.50
CA VAL A 150 -1.18 7.24 -0.37
C VAL A 150 0.02 6.76 0.46
N VAL A 151 0.55 7.58 1.37
CA VAL A 151 1.70 7.22 2.22
C VAL A 151 1.39 6.01 3.10
N GLU A 152 0.17 5.90 3.65
CA GLU A 152 -0.26 4.72 4.42
C GLU A 152 -0.29 3.43 3.56
N ARG A 153 -0.58 3.56 2.27
CA ARG A 153 -0.76 2.43 1.34
C ARG A 153 0.52 1.97 0.67
N VAL A 154 1.64 2.68 0.84
CA VAL A 154 2.91 2.37 0.16
C VAL A 154 4.04 2.05 1.14
N GLY A 155 5.13 1.49 0.61
CA GLY A 155 6.34 1.21 1.40
C GLY A 155 6.23 -0.02 2.30
N ILE A 156 7.13 -0.07 3.30
CA ILE A 156 7.20 -1.16 4.28
C ILE A 156 6.13 -0.91 5.36
N ARG A 157 5.17 -1.84 5.46
CA ARG A 157 4.01 -1.72 6.35
C ARG A 157 3.53 -3.08 6.82
N GLU A 158 2.57 -3.08 7.73
CA GLU A 158 1.88 -4.30 8.14
C GLU A 158 1.18 -4.94 6.93
N PHE A 159 1.22 -6.27 6.83
CA PHE A 159 0.59 -6.98 5.73
C PHE A 159 -0.91 -6.67 5.73
N VAL A 160 -1.37 -6.11 4.63
CA VAL A 160 -2.79 -6.03 4.34
C VAL A 160 -3.19 -7.34 3.68
N GLY A 161 -4.35 -7.86 4.07
CA GLY A 161 -4.88 -9.09 3.50
C GLY A 161 -4.97 -9.00 1.99
N ASP A 162 -4.45 -10.01 1.30
CA ASP A 162 -4.51 -10.16 -0.14
C ASP A 162 -4.93 -11.59 -0.50
N ALA A 163 -4.90 -11.96 -1.77
CA ALA A 163 -5.26 -13.32 -2.19
C ALA A 163 -4.38 -14.43 -1.56
N ALA A 164 -3.25 -14.09 -0.94
CA ALA A 164 -2.29 -15.04 -0.37
C ALA A 164 -2.18 -14.99 1.17
N ILE A 165 -2.53 -13.87 1.81
CA ILE A 165 -2.44 -13.67 3.26
C ILE A 165 -3.81 -13.28 3.81
N ASP A 166 -4.33 -14.03 4.78
CA ASP A 166 -5.56 -13.65 5.46
C ASP A 166 -5.39 -12.32 6.23
N PRO A 167 -6.45 -11.49 6.35
CA PRO A 167 -6.38 -10.21 7.07
C PRO A 167 -5.98 -10.33 8.55
N ASP A 168 -6.20 -11.49 9.18
CA ASP A 168 -5.80 -11.77 10.57
C ASP A 168 -4.39 -12.37 10.70
N HIS A 169 -3.62 -12.36 9.61
CA HIS A 169 -2.29 -12.95 9.45
C HIS A 169 -2.24 -14.41 9.87
N SER A 170 -3.31 -15.14 9.59
CA SER A 170 -3.36 -16.57 9.77
C SER A 170 -3.17 -17.32 8.46
N ALA A 171 -2.71 -18.56 8.57
CA ALA A 171 -2.67 -19.49 7.46
C ALA A 171 -3.40 -20.77 7.88
N PRO A 172 -4.22 -21.36 6.99
CA PRO A 172 -4.85 -22.64 7.25
C PRO A 172 -3.78 -23.74 7.27
N LEU A 173 -3.66 -24.44 8.39
CA LEU A 173 -2.82 -25.61 8.54
C LEU A 173 -3.72 -26.84 8.73
N LEU A 174 -3.56 -27.83 7.87
CA LEU A 174 -4.25 -29.11 8.02
C LEU A 174 -3.45 -30.03 8.95
N VAL A 175 -3.98 -30.29 10.14
CA VAL A 175 -3.37 -31.24 11.08
C VAL A 175 -4.03 -32.60 10.98
N SER A 176 -3.23 -33.65 11.05
CA SER A 176 -3.70 -35.03 11.07
C SER A 176 -4.22 -35.39 12.46
N VAL A 177 -5.44 -35.91 12.51
CA VAL A 177 -5.99 -36.55 13.70
C VAL A 177 -6.62 -37.88 13.29
N PHE A 178 -6.65 -38.85 14.20
CA PHE A 178 -7.26 -40.16 13.95
C PHE A 178 -8.66 -40.19 14.55
N LEU A 179 -9.62 -40.79 13.84
CA LEU A 179 -10.99 -40.94 14.33
C LEU A 179 -11.05 -41.92 15.51
N ASP A 180 -11.60 -41.51 16.64
CA ASP A 180 -11.83 -42.40 17.77
C ASP A 180 -13.01 -43.36 17.55
N LYS A 181 -13.93 -43.00 16.65
CA LYS A 181 -15.17 -43.72 16.36
C LYS A 181 -15.47 -43.66 14.87
N ASP A 182 -16.26 -44.62 14.40
CA ASP A 182 -16.80 -44.59 13.04
C ASP A 182 -17.53 -43.26 12.78
N PHE A 183 -17.20 -42.63 11.67
CA PHE A 183 -17.81 -41.38 11.23
C PHE A 183 -18.58 -41.61 9.93
N THR A 184 -19.84 -41.22 9.93
CA THR A 184 -20.77 -41.45 8.83
C THR A 184 -21.19 -40.12 8.22
N PHE A 185 -21.10 -40.00 6.90
CA PHE A 185 -21.59 -38.85 6.15
C PHE A 185 -22.16 -39.28 4.80
N VAL A 186 -22.84 -38.35 4.12
CA VAL A 186 -23.52 -38.61 2.85
C VAL A 186 -22.82 -37.84 1.73
N VAL A 187 -22.69 -38.48 0.57
CA VAL A 187 -22.19 -37.89 -0.67
C VAL A 187 -23.25 -38.01 -1.77
N SER A 188 -23.20 -37.10 -2.74
CA SER A 188 -24.22 -36.94 -3.78
C SER A 188 -24.23 -38.02 -4.86
N SER A 189 -23.19 -38.86 -4.94
CA SER A 189 -23.08 -39.87 -5.99
C SER A 189 -22.32 -41.13 -5.57
N GLU A 190 -22.59 -42.24 -6.27
CA GLU A 190 -21.82 -43.47 -6.13
C GLU A 190 -20.35 -43.27 -6.48
N ALA A 191 -20.06 -42.44 -7.48
CA ALA A 191 -18.71 -42.17 -7.94
C ALA A 191 -17.87 -41.50 -6.85
N ASP A 192 -18.44 -40.50 -6.16
CA ASP A 192 -17.79 -39.84 -5.03
C ASP A 192 -17.56 -40.83 -3.88
N ALA A 193 -18.54 -41.67 -3.56
CA ALA A 193 -18.42 -42.68 -2.50
C ALA A 193 -17.30 -43.69 -2.81
N ARG A 194 -17.21 -44.15 -4.06
CA ARG A 194 -16.16 -45.07 -4.51
C ARG A 194 -14.76 -44.46 -4.42
N ALA A 195 -14.60 -43.16 -4.66
CA ALA A 195 -13.30 -42.48 -4.53
C ALA A 195 -12.74 -42.57 -3.08
N PHE A 196 -13.60 -42.52 -2.06
CA PHE A 196 -13.17 -42.73 -0.67
C PHE A 196 -12.68 -44.17 -0.42
N VAL A 197 -13.37 -45.16 -0.99
CA VAL A 197 -12.95 -46.58 -0.88
C VAL A 197 -11.67 -46.85 -1.66
N GLU A 198 -11.48 -46.20 -2.82
CA GLU A 198 -10.26 -46.34 -3.61
C GLU A 198 -9.03 -45.83 -2.85
N PHE A 199 -9.18 -44.72 -2.12
CA PHE A 199 -8.09 -44.16 -1.31
C PHE A 199 -7.77 -45.02 -0.08
N ASP A 200 -8.79 -45.53 0.62
CA ASP A 200 -8.62 -46.30 1.86
C ASP A 200 -9.68 -47.40 1.97
N PRO A 201 -9.47 -48.55 1.30
CA PRO A 201 -10.45 -49.63 1.23
C PRO A 201 -10.56 -50.40 2.53
N GLU A 202 -9.52 -50.39 3.38
CA GLU A 202 -9.49 -51.13 4.64
C GLU A 202 -10.32 -50.44 5.72
N HIS A 203 -10.42 -49.10 5.69
CA HIS A 203 -11.11 -48.30 6.71
C HIS A 203 -12.32 -47.54 6.17
N THR A 204 -12.84 -47.88 4.99
CA THR A 204 -14.05 -47.25 4.42
C THR A 204 -15.11 -48.28 4.05
N VAL A 205 -16.35 -48.02 4.43
CA VAL A 205 -17.52 -48.78 3.98
C VAL A 205 -18.51 -47.81 3.34
N ILE A 206 -19.08 -48.18 2.20
CA ILE A 206 -20.09 -47.38 1.51
C ILE A 206 -21.37 -48.18 1.31
N SER A 207 -22.51 -47.49 1.31
CA SER A 207 -23.83 -48.09 1.06
C SER A 207 -24.78 -47.09 0.41
N PRO A 208 -25.64 -47.51 -0.52
CA PRO A 208 -26.62 -46.63 -1.14
C PRO A 208 -27.66 -46.15 -0.10
N VAL A 209 -28.09 -44.90 -0.21
CA VAL A 209 -29.22 -44.38 0.59
C VAL A 209 -30.53 -44.80 -0.11
N PRO A 210 -31.48 -45.43 0.60
CA PRO A 210 -32.77 -45.81 0.01
C PRO A 210 -33.50 -44.61 -0.59
N ASP A 211 -34.09 -44.80 -1.77
CA ASP A 211 -34.90 -43.80 -2.47
C ASP A 211 -34.15 -42.48 -2.82
N SER A 212 -32.82 -42.49 -2.81
CA SER A 212 -31.97 -41.38 -3.25
C SER A 212 -30.85 -41.84 -4.20
N THR A 213 -30.28 -40.90 -4.95
CA THR A 213 -29.01 -41.10 -5.68
C THR A 213 -27.79 -40.99 -4.77
N ASP A 214 -27.99 -40.58 -3.52
CA ASP A 214 -26.95 -40.37 -2.54
C ASP A 214 -26.38 -41.68 -1.98
N TRP A 215 -25.16 -41.58 -1.49
CA TRP A 215 -24.45 -42.69 -0.87
C TRP A 215 -23.95 -42.33 0.52
N THR A 216 -24.09 -43.27 1.45
CA THR A 216 -23.52 -43.16 2.78
C THR A 216 -22.07 -43.65 2.74
N VAL A 217 -21.14 -42.85 3.27
CA VAL A 217 -19.74 -43.22 3.50
C VAL A 217 -19.50 -43.33 5.00
N ILE A 218 -18.94 -44.45 5.44
CA ILE A 218 -18.53 -44.71 6.82
C ILE A 218 -17.00 -44.85 6.84
N ARG A 219 -16.31 -43.88 7.46
CA ARG A 219 -14.88 -43.97 7.76
C ARG A 219 -14.72 -44.60 9.14
N LYS A 220 -13.95 -45.67 9.24
CA LYS A 220 -13.79 -46.46 10.47
C LYS A 220 -12.93 -45.74 11.51
N ALA A 221 -13.13 -46.05 12.78
CA ALA A 221 -12.20 -45.65 13.84
C ALA A 221 -10.75 -46.03 13.47
N GLY A 222 -9.79 -45.18 13.78
CA GLY A 222 -8.38 -45.30 13.38
C GLY A 222 -8.05 -44.69 12.01
N THR A 223 -9.05 -44.18 11.28
CA THR A 223 -8.84 -43.43 10.04
C THR A 223 -8.18 -42.07 10.30
N GLU A 224 -7.14 -41.72 9.53
CA GLU A 224 -6.59 -40.36 9.50
C GLU A 224 -7.56 -39.39 8.80
N ILE A 225 -7.85 -38.27 9.46
CA ILE A 225 -8.54 -37.13 8.88
C ILE A 225 -7.70 -35.87 9.02
N ARG A 226 -7.92 -34.92 8.11
CA ARG A 226 -7.29 -33.60 8.13
C ARG A 226 -8.27 -32.57 8.68
N VAL A 227 -7.95 -32.02 9.84
CA VAL A 227 -8.75 -30.94 10.46
C VAL A 227 -8.04 -29.60 10.29
N PRO A 228 -8.74 -28.56 9.80
CA PRO A 228 -8.16 -27.23 9.71
C PRO A 228 -7.85 -26.65 11.09
N ARG A 229 -6.67 -26.05 11.22
CA ARG A 229 -6.23 -25.27 12.36
C ARG A 229 -5.64 -23.96 11.84
N LYS A 230 -5.98 -22.85 12.49
CA LYS A 230 -5.31 -21.56 12.22
C LYS A 230 -3.93 -21.55 12.87
N SER A 231 -2.91 -21.23 12.09
CA SER A 231 -1.59 -20.84 12.60
C SER A 231 -1.39 -19.36 12.35
N LYS A 232 -0.93 -18.61 13.36
CA LYS A 232 -0.57 -17.20 13.18
C LYS A 232 0.83 -17.08 12.58
N LEU A 233 0.99 -16.17 11.64
CA LEU A 233 2.30 -15.79 11.12
C LEU A 233 3.08 -15.05 12.21
N SER A 234 4.38 -15.35 12.30
CA SER A 234 5.30 -14.63 13.21
C SER A 234 5.85 -13.35 12.60
N ARG A 235 5.72 -13.18 11.28
CA ARG A 235 6.14 -11.99 10.53
C ARG A 235 4.90 -11.38 9.90
N THR A 236 4.57 -10.18 10.35
CA THR A 236 3.36 -9.44 9.95
C THR A 236 3.67 -8.17 9.18
N VAL A 237 4.95 -7.85 8.98
CA VAL A 237 5.41 -6.65 8.27
C VAL A 237 6.22 -7.05 7.05
N GLY A 238 6.00 -6.35 5.95
CA GLY A 238 6.71 -6.57 4.70
C GLY A 238 6.52 -5.42 3.72
N ALA A 239 6.98 -5.63 2.49
CA ALA A 239 6.94 -4.63 1.44
C ALA A 239 6.03 -5.14 0.31
N GLN A 240 4.73 -4.93 0.47
CA GLN A 240 3.74 -5.23 -0.57
C GLN A 240 3.70 -4.10 -1.60
N ILE A 241 3.35 -4.44 -2.83
CA ILE A 241 2.88 -3.47 -3.85
C ILE A 241 1.82 -2.55 -3.22
N PRO A 242 1.73 -1.27 -3.61
CA PRO A 242 0.75 -0.33 -3.07
C PRO A 242 -0.64 -0.95 -2.91
N THR A 243 -1.25 -0.76 -1.74
CA THR A 243 -2.58 -1.31 -1.48
C THR A 243 -3.58 -0.69 -2.43
N GLY A 244 -4.34 -1.53 -3.14
CA GLY A 244 -5.28 -1.09 -4.17
C GLY A 244 -4.67 -0.91 -5.56
N PHE A 245 -3.39 -1.27 -5.76
CA PHE A 245 -2.78 -1.29 -7.10
C PHE A 245 -3.65 -2.06 -8.09
N ASP A 246 -4.10 -1.39 -9.14
CA ASP A 246 -4.92 -1.98 -10.19
C ASP A 246 -4.14 -2.04 -11.52
N PRO A 247 -3.74 -3.22 -12.01
CA PRO A 247 -3.10 -3.33 -13.32
C PRO A 247 -4.03 -2.92 -14.49
N GLN A 248 -5.35 -2.89 -14.28
CA GLN A 248 -6.30 -2.56 -15.34
C GLN A 248 -6.26 -1.08 -15.74
N VAL A 249 -5.88 -0.18 -14.82
CA VAL A 249 -5.72 1.24 -15.18
C VAL A 249 -4.56 1.47 -16.17
N TRP A 250 -3.63 0.51 -16.26
CA TRP A 250 -2.56 0.48 -17.27
C TRP A 250 -3.00 -0.10 -18.62
N GLY A 251 -4.27 -0.49 -18.77
CA GLY A 251 -4.83 -1.05 -19.99
C GLY A 251 -4.81 -2.58 -20.07
N ILE A 252 -4.43 -3.27 -18.99
CA ILE A 252 -4.57 -4.73 -18.91
C ILE A 252 -6.05 -5.08 -18.81
N THR A 253 -6.51 -6.00 -19.66
CA THR A 253 -7.94 -6.34 -19.71
C THR A 253 -8.38 -7.19 -18.50
N PRO A 254 -9.66 -7.13 -18.09
CA PRO A 254 -10.15 -7.88 -16.94
C PRO A 254 -9.98 -9.41 -17.05
N ASP A 255 -10.09 -9.96 -18.26
CA ASP A 255 -9.86 -11.39 -18.52
C ASP A 255 -8.39 -11.77 -18.32
N MET A 256 -7.44 -10.92 -18.76
CA MET A 256 -6.01 -11.14 -18.49
C MET A 256 -5.70 -11.03 -17.00
N ALA A 257 -6.23 -10.01 -16.32
CA ALA A 257 -6.01 -9.79 -14.90
C ALA A 257 -6.49 -10.98 -14.04
N ASN A 258 -7.54 -11.68 -14.47
CA ASN A 258 -8.10 -12.83 -13.76
C ASN A 258 -7.47 -14.18 -14.14
N SER A 259 -6.83 -14.29 -15.30
CA SER A 259 -6.34 -15.58 -15.83
C SER A 259 -4.82 -15.77 -15.72
N ILE A 260 -4.06 -14.69 -15.58
CA ILE A 260 -2.60 -14.70 -15.56
C ILE A 260 -2.09 -14.51 -14.12
N ASP A 261 -0.94 -15.11 -13.80
CA ASP A 261 -0.27 -14.89 -12.52
C ASP A 261 0.08 -13.40 -12.31
N ARG A 262 -0.12 -12.91 -11.09
CA ARG A 262 0.10 -11.49 -10.75
C ARG A 262 1.52 -11.00 -11.02
N VAL A 263 2.54 -11.85 -10.88
CA VAL A 263 3.93 -11.46 -11.14
C VAL A 263 4.14 -11.21 -12.64
N ALA A 264 3.44 -11.95 -13.50
CA ALA A 264 3.46 -11.69 -14.94
C ALA A 264 2.72 -10.38 -15.28
N LEU A 265 1.62 -10.05 -14.58
CA LEU A 265 0.97 -8.74 -14.72
C LEU A 265 1.91 -7.59 -14.32
N TRP A 266 2.62 -7.73 -13.21
CA TRP A 266 3.63 -6.74 -12.78
C TRP A 266 4.75 -6.59 -13.78
N ASN A 267 5.21 -7.69 -14.38
CA ASN A 267 6.21 -7.66 -15.43
C ASN A 267 5.72 -6.91 -16.68
N LEU A 268 4.45 -7.11 -17.08
CA LEU A 268 3.86 -6.36 -18.19
C LEU A 268 3.84 -4.85 -17.91
N VAL A 269 3.40 -4.45 -16.71
CA VAL A 269 3.37 -3.05 -16.29
C VAL A 269 4.78 -2.44 -16.29
N ALA A 270 5.76 -3.11 -15.67
CA ALA A 270 7.13 -2.63 -15.65
C ALA A 270 7.75 -2.57 -17.07
N THR A 271 7.42 -3.52 -17.95
CA THR A 271 7.90 -3.53 -19.33
C THR A 271 7.34 -2.36 -20.13
N VAL A 272 6.03 -2.11 -20.06
CA VAL A 272 5.40 -1.00 -20.79
C VAL A 272 5.89 0.35 -20.26
N ASP A 273 6.05 0.51 -18.94
CA ASP A 273 6.62 1.73 -18.34
C ASP A 273 8.07 1.95 -18.82
N ALA A 274 8.89 0.91 -18.90
CA ALA A 274 10.26 1.02 -19.39
C ALA A 274 10.34 1.48 -20.86
N PHE A 275 9.48 0.95 -21.74
CA PHE A 275 9.44 1.36 -23.15
C PHE A 275 8.93 2.79 -23.31
N LEU A 276 7.81 3.14 -22.68
CA LEU A 276 7.21 4.46 -22.80
C LEU A 276 8.08 5.56 -22.18
N SER A 277 8.70 5.28 -21.03
CA SER A 277 9.65 6.20 -20.38
C SER A 277 10.91 6.43 -21.24
N ALA A 278 11.32 5.45 -22.04
CA ALA A 278 12.41 5.59 -23.02
C ALA A 278 11.95 6.20 -24.37
N GLY A 279 10.67 6.51 -24.54
CA GLY A 279 10.12 7.08 -25.76
C GLY A 279 9.93 6.09 -26.91
N PHE A 280 9.75 4.80 -26.61
CA PHE A 280 9.54 3.74 -27.60
C PHE A 280 8.14 3.13 -27.53
N SER A 281 7.67 2.68 -28.70
CA SER A 281 6.53 1.78 -28.82
C SER A 281 6.97 0.62 -29.73
N PRO A 282 7.08 -0.62 -29.21
CA PRO A 282 7.47 -1.77 -30.02
C PRO A 282 6.44 -2.05 -31.13
N THR A 283 6.92 -2.25 -32.35
CA THR A 283 6.12 -2.67 -33.51
C THR A 283 6.16 -4.17 -33.72
#